data_AF-A0A2M7ZMP8-F1
#
_entry.id   AF-A0A2M7ZMP8-F1
#
_cell.length_a   1.000
_cell.length_b   1.000
_cell.length_c   1.000
_cell.angle_alpha   90.00
_cell.angle_beta   90.00
_cell.angle_gamma   90.00
#
_symmetry.space_group_name_H-M   'P 1'
#
loop_
_entity.id
_entity.type
_entity.pdbx_description
1 polymer ?
#
loop_
_entity_poly.entity_id
_entity_poly.type
_entity_poly.pdbx_seq_one_letter_code
_entity_poly.pdbx_strand_id
1 'polypeptide(L)'
;MALFFIIFFAVYGSANFYLFIRGWQALSAYPVLKPFYTAIFLLSASSYIVAKFFNERLTGGLYDFLLWIGSLWFAFMLYFFLWILLVDLIRLANHYIPFFPVYVK
;
A
#
# COMPACT_ATOMS: atom_id res chain seq x y z
N MET A 1 -14.15 1.11 -22.11
CA MET A 1 -13.13 2.03 -21.56
C MET A 1 -13.42 2.44 -20.12
N ALA A 2 -14.57 3.05 -19.80
CA ALA A 2 -14.89 3.44 -18.43
C ALA A 2 -14.86 2.27 -17.42
N LEU A 3 -15.39 1.10 -17.80
CA LEU A 3 -15.44 -0.08 -16.95
C LEU A 3 -14.04 -0.57 -16.51
N PHE A 4 -13.04 -0.50 -17.39
CA PHE A 4 -11.65 -0.83 -17.04
C PHE A 4 -11.11 0.09 -15.95
N PHE A 5 -11.29 1.41 -16.10
CA PHE A 5 -10.83 2.37 -15.11
C PHE A 5 -11.56 2.20 -13.77
N ILE A 6 -12.87 1.95 -13.79
CA ILE A 6 -13.64 1.69 -12.58
C ILE A 6 -13.09 0.49 -11.82
N ILE A 7 -12.88 -0.65 -12.51
CA ILE A 7 -12.33 -1.86 -11.88
C ILE A 7 -10.90 -1.59 -11.40
N PHE A 8 -10.06 -0.97 -12.22
CA PHE A 8 -8.69 -0.64 -11.86
C PHE A 8 -8.63 0.21 -10.60
N PHE A 9 -9.36 1.33 -10.54
CA PHE A 9 -9.36 2.22 -9.38
C PHE A 9 -10.00 1.56 -8.16
N ALA A 10 -11.01 0.70 -8.33
CA ALA A 10 -11.60 -0.05 -7.23
C ALA A 10 -10.59 -1.05 -6.62
N VAL A 11 -9.94 -1.86 -7.45
CA VAL A 11 -8.94 -2.85 -6.99
C VAL A 11 -7.71 -2.15 -6.43
N TYR A 12 -7.17 -1.16 -7.14
CA TYR A 12 -6.01 -0.39 -6.70
C TYR A 12 -6.31 0.36 -5.41
N GLY A 13 -7.45 1.06 -5.34
CA GLY A 13 -7.86 1.83 -4.17
C GLY A 13 -8.10 0.95 -2.95
N SER A 14 -8.79 -0.19 -3.13
CA SER A 14 -9.03 -1.14 -2.02
C SER A 14 -7.75 -1.76 -1.50
N ALA A 15 -6.82 -2.18 -2.38
CA ALA A 15 -5.53 -2.71 -1.97
C ALA A 15 -4.70 -1.67 -1.18
N ASN A 16 -4.61 -0.43 -1.68
CA ASN A 16 -3.91 0.65 -0.98
C ASN A 16 -4.58 0.98 0.36
N PHE A 17 -5.91 1.02 0.41
CA PHE A 17 -6.65 1.30 1.65
C PHE A 17 -6.40 0.24 2.72
N TYR A 18 -6.43 -1.04 2.33
CA TYR A 18 -6.13 -2.16 3.23
C TYR A 18 -4.69 -2.08 3.77
N LEU A 19 -3.71 -1.85 2.89
CA LEU A 19 -2.31 -1.69 3.29
C LEU A 19 -2.13 -0.47 4.22
N PHE A 20 -2.78 0.65 3.92
CA PHE A 20 -2.69 1.87 4.69
C PHE A 20 -3.13 1.65 6.13
N ILE A 21 -4.31 1.04 6.33
CA ILE A 21 -4.86 0.74 7.66
C ILE A 21 -3.93 -0.18 8.45
N ARG A 22 -3.43 -1.24 7.81
CA ARG A 22 -2.56 -2.22 8.47
C ARG A 22 -1.22 -1.61 8.89
N GLY A 23 -0.59 -0.81 8.03
CA GLY A 23 0.63 -0.08 8.39
C GLY A 23 0.37 0.98 9.47
N TRP A 24 -0.75 1.70 9.40
CA TRP A 24 -1.14 2.68 10.43
C TRP A 24 -1.35 2.04 11.81
N GLN A 25 -1.97 0.85 11.86
CA GLN A 25 -2.13 0.06 13.08
C GLN A 25 -0.78 -0.42 13.63
N ALA A 26 0.14 -0.85 12.76
CA ALA A 26 1.49 -1.25 13.17
C ALA A 26 2.28 -0.10 13.81
N LEU A 27 2.04 1.14 13.40
CA LEU A 27 2.65 2.34 13.96
C LEU A 27 1.92 2.88 15.22
N SER A 28 0.96 2.15 15.78
CA SER A 28 0.26 2.58 17.01
C SER A 28 1.21 2.82 18.19
N ALA A 29 2.29 2.04 18.29
CA ALA A 29 3.33 2.19 19.32
C ALA A 29 4.20 3.45 19.15
N TYR A 30 4.24 4.04 17.95
CA TYR A 30 5.08 5.21 17.64
C TYR A 30 4.27 6.31 16.93
N PRO A 31 3.44 7.08 17.68
CA PRO A 31 2.55 8.08 17.09
C PRO A 31 3.25 9.17 16.28
N VAL A 32 4.49 9.50 16.64
CA VAL A 32 5.30 10.54 15.96
C VAL A 32 5.60 10.17 14.50
N LEU A 33 5.67 8.88 14.18
CA LEU A 33 5.99 8.39 12.83
C LEU A 33 4.77 8.35 11.90
N LYS A 34 3.55 8.42 12.46
CA LYS A 34 2.29 8.38 11.70
C LYS A 34 2.19 9.43 10.58
N PRO A 35 2.43 10.74 10.81
CA PRO A 35 2.36 11.73 9.73
C PRO A 35 3.37 11.47 8.61
N PHE A 36 4.60 11.05 8.95
CA PHE A 36 5.62 10.70 7.96
C PHE A 36 5.22 9.48 7.13
N TYR A 37 4.70 8.44 7.77
CA TYR A 37 4.16 7.27 7.09
C TYR A 37 3.05 7.66 6.11
N THR A 38 2.07 8.47 6.52
CA THR A 38 0.98 8.90 5.63
C THR A 38 1.49 9.71 4.45
N ALA A 39 2.42 10.63 4.67
CA ALA A 39 3.00 11.44 3.61
C ALA A 39 3.71 10.57 2.56
N ILE A 40 4.59 9.66 3.01
CA ILE A 40 5.34 8.76 2.12
C ILE A 40 4.41 7.81 1.39
N PHE A 41 3.41 7.25 2.10
CA PHE A 41 2.43 6.33 1.52
C PHE A 41 1.61 7.02 0.44
N LEU A 42 1.03 8.20 0.72
CA LEU A 42 0.23 8.94 -0.25
C LEU A 42 1.04 9.39 -1.45
N LEU A 43 2.28 9.87 -1.23
CA LEU A 43 3.18 10.25 -2.31
C LEU A 43 3.49 9.05 -3.22
N SER A 44 3.82 7.90 -2.63
CA SER A 44 4.13 6.68 -3.38
C SER A 44 2.90 6.15 -4.13
N ALA A 45 1.75 6.06 -3.46
CA ALA A 45 0.51 5.56 -4.05
C ALA A 45 -0.10 6.47 -5.13
N SER A 46 0.16 7.78 -5.08
CA SER A 46 -0.35 8.72 -6.09
C SER A 46 0.64 8.96 -7.23
N SER A 47 1.94 8.75 -7.02
CA SER A 47 3.01 9.10 -7.97
C SER A 47 2.79 8.58 -9.39
N TYR A 48 2.41 7.32 -9.58
CA TYR A 48 2.15 6.77 -10.92
C TYR A 48 0.96 7.42 -11.61
N ILE A 49 -0.14 7.61 -10.87
CA ILE A 49 -1.37 8.22 -11.39
C ILE A 49 -1.09 9.68 -11.76
N VAL A 50 -0.38 10.41 -10.91
CA VAL A 50 0.00 11.81 -11.14
C VAL A 50 0.93 11.92 -12.35
N ALA A 51 1.96 11.08 -12.47
CA ALA A 51 2.85 11.07 -13.63
C ALA A 51 2.07 10.88 -14.94
N LYS A 52 1.16 9.89 -14.98
CA LYS A 52 0.38 9.59 -16.19
C LYS A 52 -0.66 10.66 -16.51
N PHE A 53 -1.29 11.26 -15.51
CA PHE A 53 -2.33 12.27 -15.71
C PHE A 53 -1.74 13.64 -16.12
N PHE A 54 -0.55 13.98 -15.61
CA PHE A 54 0.12 15.25 -15.87
C PHE A 54 1.30 15.14 -16.84
N ASN A 55 1.38 14.06 -17.63
CA ASN A 55 2.51 13.78 -18.54
C ASN A 55 2.92 14.99 -19.40
N GLU A 56 1.95 15.73 -19.95
CA GLU A 56 2.21 16.90 -20.81
C GLU A 56 2.65 18.16 -20.05
N ARG A 57 2.45 18.22 -18.73
CA ARG A 57 2.73 19.40 -17.88
C ARG A 57 3.96 19.22 -17.00
N LEU A 58 4.46 18.00 -16.89
CA LEU A 58 5.62 17.68 -16.07
C LEU A 58 6.90 17.88 -16.87
N THR A 59 7.95 18.40 -16.22
CA THR A 59 9.30 18.38 -16.78
C THR A 59 9.80 16.94 -16.85
N GLY A 60 10.62 16.62 -17.86
CA GLY A 60 11.07 15.24 -18.11
C GLY A 60 11.63 14.54 -16.86
N GLY A 61 12.52 15.21 -16.12
CA GLY A 61 13.09 14.65 -14.89
C GLY A 61 12.09 14.39 -13.77
N LEU A 62 11.08 15.26 -13.60
CA LEU A 62 10.05 15.07 -12.57
C LEU A 62 9.08 13.95 -12.97
N TYR A 63 8.71 13.88 -14.24
CA TYR A 63 7.89 12.77 -14.77
C TYR A 63 8.58 11.43 -14.56
N ASP A 64 9.86 11.32 -14.95
CA ASP A 64 10.63 10.08 -14.81
C ASP A 64 10.74 9.66 -13.33
N PHE A 65 11.00 10.61 -12.43
CA PHE A 65 11.06 10.35 -10.99
C PHE A 65 9.74 9.82 -10.42
N LEU A 66 8.62 10.48 -10.72
CA LEU A 66 7.30 10.03 -10.26
C LEU A 66 6.93 8.67 -10.86
N LEU A 67 7.27 8.43 -12.12
CA LEU A 67 6.99 7.17 -12.80
C LEU A 67 7.83 6.03 -12.20
N TRP A 68 9.07 6.30 -11.82
CA TRP A 68 9.94 5.33 -11.17
C TRP A 68 9.44 4.97 -9.76
N ILE A 69 9.13 5.96 -8.93
CA ILE A 69 8.53 5.74 -7.60
C ILE A 69 7.22 4.96 -7.73
N GLY A 70 6.36 5.39 -8.66
CA GLY A 70 5.06 4.79 -8.84
C GLY A 70 5.12 3.34 -9.34
N SER A 71 6.06 3.04 -10.23
CA SER A 71 6.27 1.66 -10.71
C SER A 71 6.83 0.77 -9.60
N LEU A 72 7.77 1.26 -8.79
CA LEU A 72 8.26 0.55 -7.60
C LEU A 72 7.15 0.34 -6.57
N TRP A 73 6.25 1.31 -6.41
CA TRP A 73 5.12 1.20 -5.48
C TRP A 73 4.22 0.01 -5.81
N PHE A 74 3.96 -0.30 -7.08
CA PHE A 74 3.18 -1.49 -7.44
C PHE A 74 3.82 -2.80 -6.97
N ALA A 75 5.15 -2.91 -7.03
CA ALA A 75 5.87 -4.06 -6.50
C ALA A 75 5.72 -4.12 -4.97
N PHE A 76 5.96 -3.02 -4.26
CA PHE A 76 5.77 -2.96 -2.81
C PHE A 76 4.34 -3.27 -2.39
N MET A 77 3.35 -2.76 -3.11
CA MET A 77 1.94 -3.01 -2.86
C MET A 77 1.63 -4.51 -2.93
N LEU A 78 2.13 -5.20 -3.96
CA LEU A 78 1.95 -6.64 -4.11
C LEU A 78 2.61 -7.41 -2.96
N TYR A 79 3.88 -7.14 -2.68
CA TYR A 79 4.62 -7.88 -1.64
C TYR A 79 4.08 -7.61 -0.23
N PHE A 80 3.73 -6.37 0.10
CA PHE A 80 3.10 -6.04 1.37
C PHE A 80 1.72 -6.68 1.49
N PHE A 81 0.94 -6.69 0.41
CA PHE A 81 -0.37 -7.33 0.42
C PHE A 81 -0.25 -8.82 0.70
N LEU A 82 0.65 -9.52 -0.01
CA LEU A 82 0.93 -10.94 0.22
C LEU A 82 1.43 -11.20 1.64
N TRP A 83 2.32 -10.36 2.16
CA TRP A 83 2.86 -10.51 3.51
C TRP A 83 1.77 -10.38 4.57
N ILE A 84 0.93 -9.33 4.48
CA ILE A 84 -0.16 -9.12 5.44
C ILE A 84 -1.20 -10.23 5.31
N LEU A 85 -1.51 -10.68 4.09
CA LEU A 85 -2.41 -11.81 3.86
C LEU A 85 -1.87 -13.09 4.51
N LEU A 86 -0.57 -13.37 4.38
CA LEU A 86 0.07 -14.50 5.06
C LEU A 86 -0.05 -14.38 6.58
N VAL A 87 0.23 -13.20 7.15
CA VAL A 87 0.09 -12.98 8.60
C VAL A 87 -1.36 -13.18 9.06
N ASP A 88 -2.34 -12.68 8.30
CA ASP A 88 -3.75 -12.86 8.60
C ASP A 88 -4.18 -14.34 8.50
N LEU A 89 -3.69 -15.08 7.51
CA LEU A 89 -3.91 -16.52 7.38
C LEU A 89 -3.29 -17.32 8.53
N ILE A 90 -2.08 -16.96 8.95
CA ILE A 90 -1.42 -17.58 10.10
C ILE A 90 -2.22 -17.30 11.38
N ARG A 91 -2.72 -16.07 11.58
CA ARG A 91 -3.60 -15.72 12.70
C ARG A 91 -4.91 -16.51 12.68
N LEU A 92 -5.51 -16.68 11.49
CA LEU A 92 -6.71 -17.49 11.32
C LEU A 92 -6.45 -18.97 11.62
N ALA A 93 -5.34 -19.53 11.13
CA ALA A 93 -4.93 -20.89 11.46
C ALA A 93 -4.73 -21.07 12.97
N ASN A 94 -4.15 -20.07 13.64
CA ASN A 94 -3.97 -20.10 15.09
C ASN A 94 -5.29 -20.10 15.86
N HIS A 95 -6.35 -19.50 15.29
CA HIS A 95 -7.67 -19.55 15.90
C HIS A 95 -8.23 -20.99 15.95
N TYR A 96 -7.99 -21.78 14.92
CA TYR A 96 -8.47 -23.17 14.84
C TYR A 96 -7.51 -24.18 15.50
N ILE A 97 -6.20 -23.93 15.42
CA ILE A 97 -5.16 -24.76 16.01
C ILE A 97 -4.26 -23.82 16.81
N PRO A 98 -4.41 -23.69 18.13
CA PRO A 98 -3.62 -22.76 18.93
C PRO A 98 -2.16 -23.22 19.00
N PHE A 99 -1.34 -22.78 18.06
CA PHE A 99 0.10 -23.07 17.98
C PHE A 99 0.96 -21.91 18.49
N PHE A 100 0.41 -20.70 18.63
CA PHE A 100 1.16 -19.57 19.22
C PHE A 100 1.25 -19.68 20.74
N PRO A 101 2.44 -19.46 21.33
CA PRO A 101 2.58 -19.30 22.78
C PRO A 101 1.80 -18.07 23.26
N VAL A 102 1.31 -18.13 24.50
CA VAL A 102 0.37 -17.18 25.13
C VAL A 102 0.82 -15.70 25.04
N TYR A 103 2.12 -15.45 24.85
CA TYR A 103 2.73 -14.12 24.78
C TYR A 103 2.67 -13.42 23.40
N VAL A 104 2.23 -14.11 22.33
CA VAL A 104 2.19 -13.57 20.94
C VAL A 104 0.75 -13.44 20.41
N LYS A 105 -0.25 -13.45 21.30
CA LYS A 105 -1.67 -13.27 20.92
C LYS A 105 -1.99 -11.84 20.51
#